data_AF-X1SIG0-F1
#
_entry.id   AF-X1SIG0-F1
#
_cell.length_a   1.000
_cell.length_b   1.000
_cell.length_c   1.000
_cell.angle_alpha   90.00
_cell.angle_beta   90.00
_cell.angle_gamma   90.00
#
_symmetry.space_group_name_H-M   'P 1'
#
loop_
_entity.id
_entity.type
_entity.pdbx_description
1 polymer ?
#
loop_
_entity_poly.entity_id
_entity_poly.type
_entity_poly.pdbx_seq_one_letter_code
_entity_poly.pdbx_strand_id
1 'polypeptide(L)'
;MAIDDLISFLKKKGFRDTLEVLMNSKGHKIDKHSFYNELNKFSYYNSYFRVKEDLIDRGLITIEQNNKKKYVKLTSKGLDVYNRLEEINNLINNK
;
A
#
# COMPACT_ATOMS: atom_id res chain seq x y z
N MET A 1 -2.69 18.76 -7.17
CA MET A 1 -1.42 18.16 -6.71
C MET A 1 -0.41 18.39 -7.80
N ALA A 2 0.71 19.05 -7.51
CA ALA A 2 1.78 19.17 -8.49
C ALA A 2 2.43 17.78 -8.70
N ILE A 3 3.15 17.62 -9.81
CA ILE A 3 3.84 16.36 -10.10
C ILE A 3 4.90 16.03 -9.02
N ASP A 4 5.54 17.06 -8.46
CA ASP A 4 6.52 16.93 -7.39
C ASP A 4 5.90 16.40 -6.09
N ASP A 5 4.69 16.86 -5.75
CA ASP A 5 3.95 16.36 -4.58
C ASP A 5 3.59 14.88 -4.73
N LEU A 6 3.22 14.47 -5.96
CA LEU A 6 2.95 13.08 -6.28
C LEU A 6 4.22 12.23 -6.13
N ILE A 7 5.32 12.65 -6.75
CA ILE A 7 6.60 11.93 -6.67
C ILE A 7 7.08 11.84 -5.22
N SER A 8 6.97 12.93 -4.45
CA SER A 8 7.29 12.95 -3.02
C SER A 8 6.48 11.94 -2.23
N PHE A 9 5.17 11.86 -2.50
CA PHE A 9 4.29 10.86 -1.88
C PHE A 9 4.68 9.43 -2.25
N LEU A 10 4.90 9.13 -3.53
CA LEU A 10 5.29 7.80 -3.99
C LEU A 10 6.63 7.33 -3.40
N LYS A 11 7.54 8.27 -3.10
CA LYS A 11 8.83 8.01 -2.44
C LYS A 11 8.74 7.77 -0.94
N LYS A 12 7.61 8.06 -0.28
CA LYS A 12 7.47 7.88 1.18
C LYS A 12 7.69 6.42 1.57
N LYS A 13 8.62 6.18 2.51
CA LYS A 13 8.82 4.85 3.10
C LYS A 13 7.51 4.37 3.73
N GLY A 14 7.13 3.13 3.43
CA GLY A 14 5.83 2.56 3.81
C GLY A 14 4.80 2.57 2.68
N PHE A 15 4.88 3.47 1.69
CA PHE A 15 3.92 3.48 0.56
C PHE A 15 4.01 2.17 -0.24
N ARG A 16 5.17 1.92 -0.86
CA ARG A 16 5.43 0.69 -1.63
C ARG A 16 5.28 -0.55 -0.76
N ASP A 17 5.88 -0.52 0.43
CA ASP A 17 5.86 -1.65 1.36
C ASP A 17 4.42 -2.09 1.70
N THR A 18 3.51 -1.13 1.92
CA THR A 18 2.10 -1.42 2.20
C THR A 18 1.40 -2.06 1.01
N LEU A 19 1.61 -1.51 -0.19
CA LEU A 19 1.02 -2.08 -1.40
C LEU A 19 1.54 -3.48 -1.67
N GLU A 20 2.84 -3.72 -1.46
CA GLU A 20 3.47 -5.02 -1.64
C GLU A 20 2.90 -6.10 -0.71
N VAL A 21 2.71 -5.79 0.58
CA VAL A 21 2.04 -6.73 1.50
C VAL A 21 0.62 -7.04 1.03
N LEU A 22 -0.13 -6.02 0.61
CA LEU A 22 -1.51 -6.20 0.20
C LEU A 22 -1.63 -6.95 -1.13
N MET A 23 -0.77 -6.67 -2.11
CA MET A 23 -0.73 -7.38 -3.40
C MET A 23 -0.47 -8.88 -3.21
N ASN A 24 0.43 -9.23 -2.29
CA ASN A 24 0.77 -10.62 -1.97
C ASN A 24 -0.25 -11.32 -1.03
N SER A 25 -1.23 -10.59 -0.51
CA SER A 25 -2.27 -11.15 0.35
C SER A 25 -3.48 -11.67 -0.46
N LYS A 26 -4.09 -12.77 0.01
CA LYS A 26 -5.26 -13.36 -0.65
C LYS A 26 -6.42 -12.37 -0.72
N GLY A 27 -6.87 -12.05 -1.94
CA GLY A 27 -7.96 -11.09 -2.17
C GLY A 27 -7.60 -9.65 -1.79
N HIS A 28 -6.30 -9.33 -1.76
CA HIS A 28 -5.74 -8.03 -1.38
C HIS A 28 -6.24 -7.51 -0.03
N LYS A 29 -6.48 -8.44 0.89
CA LYS A 29 -7.03 -8.22 2.22
C LYS A 29 -6.31 -9.10 3.20
N ILE A 30 -5.92 -8.51 4.32
CA ILE A 30 -5.21 -9.20 5.39
C ILE A 30 -5.64 -8.63 6.74
N ASP A 31 -5.70 -9.46 7.78
CA ASP A 31 -5.98 -8.94 9.12
C ASP A 31 -4.79 -8.10 9.61
N LYS A 32 -5.07 -7.14 10.49
CA LYS A 32 -4.10 -6.17 10.98
C LYS A 32 -2.86 -6.83 11.60
N HIS A 33 -3.00 -7.95 12.30
CA HIS A 33 -1.86 -8.59 12.95
C HIS A 33 -0.95 -9.25 11.92
N SER A 34 -1.53 -10.03 11.01
CA SER A 34 -0.78 -10.65 9.91
C SER A 34 -0.15 -9.61 8.98
N PHE A 35 -0.84 -8.50 8.71
CA PHE A 35 -0.28 -7.38 7.93
C PHE A 35 1.05 -6.89 8.52
N TYR A 36 1.11 -6.68 9.83
CA TYR A 36 2.35 -6.23 10.47
C TYR A 36 3.43 -7.30 10.46
N ASN A 37 3.07 -8.57 10.63
CA ASN A 37 4.03 -9.67 10.56
C ASN A 37 4.66 -9.75 9.17
N GLU A 38 3.87 -9.61 8.10
CA GLU A 38 4.38 -9.56 6.72
C GLU A 38 5.22 -8.32 6.46
N LEU A 39 4.74 -7.13 6.88
CA LEU A 39 5.47 -5.87 6.71
C LEU A 39 6.84 -5.90 7.41
N ASN A 40 6.92 -6.46 8.61
CA ASN A 40 8.15 -6.49 9.40
C ASN A 40 9.22 -7.44 8.84
N LYS A 41 8.90 -8.28 7.83
CA LYS A 41 9.91 -9.12 7.16
C LYS A 41 10.91 -8.29 6.34
N PHE A 42 10.52 -7.12 5.88
CA PHE A 42 11.34 -6.28 4.98
C PHE A 42 11.21 -4.77 5.23
N SER A 43 10.33 -4.36 6.13
CA SER A 43 10.11 -2.99 6.57
C SER A 43 9.88 -2.97 8.09
N TYR A 44 9.34 -1.89 8.63
CA TYR A 44 9.08 -1.75 10.06
C TYR A 44 7.73 -1.08 10.31
N TYR A 45 7.05 -1.48 11.38
CA TYR A 45 5.74 -0.95 11.78
C TYR A 45 5.55 0.57 11.55
N ASN A 46 6.48 1.40 12.01
CA ASN A 46 6.38 2.86 11.89
C ASN A 46 6.36 3.38 10.44
N SER A 47 6.87 2.62 9.45
CA SER A 47 6.81 3.02 8.05
C SER A 47 5.37 3.09 7.56
N TYR A 48 4.56 2.09 7.90
CA TYR A 48 3.13 2.08 7.58
C TYR A 48 2.39 3.23 8.27
N PHE A 49 2.63 3.47 9.56
CA PHE A 49 1.92 4.54 10.29
C PHE A 49 2.14 5.93 9.70
N ARG A 50 3.30 6.19 9.09
CA ARG A 50 3.60 7.48 8.43
C ARG A 50 2.79 7.74 7.18
N VAL A 51 2.32 6.68 6.51
CA VAL A 51 1.58 6.79 5.24
C VAL A 51 0.12 6.33 5.37
N LYS A 52 -0.26 5.71 6.48
CA LYS A 52 -1.57 5.09 6.69
C LYS A 52 -2.72 6.06 6.40
N GLU A 53 -2.72 7.23 7.05
CA GLU A 53 -3.82 8.19 6.87
C GLU A 53 -3.85 8.71 5.43
N ASP A 54 -2.70 9.07 4.85
CA ASP A 54 -2.62 9.47 3.43
C ASP A 54 -3.17 8.40 2.48
N LEU A 55 -2.87 7.12 2.72
CA LEU A 55 -3.36 6.01 1.90
C LEU A 55 -4.87 5.83 2.01
N ILE A 56 -5.45 6.03 3.19
CA ILE A 56 -6.88 5.95 3.46
C ILE A 56 -7.60 7.16 2.83
N ASP A 57 -7.12 8.37 3.09
CA ASP A 57 -7.72 9.62 2.61
C ASP A 57 -7.72 9.70 1.08
N ARG A 58 -6.68 9.14 0.44
CA ARG A 58 -6.59 9.04 -1.02
C ARG A 58 -7.40 7.86 -1.58
N GLY A 59 -8.00 7.05 -0.73
CA GLY A 59 -8.81 5.89 -1.11
C GLY A 59 -8.01 4.77 -1.77
N LEU A 60 -6.73 4.63 -1.43
CA LEU A 60 -5.85 3.56 -1.95
C LEU A 60 -5.99 2.28 -1.12
N ILE A 61 -6.21 2.43 0.19
CA ILE A 61 -6.52 1.32 1.09
C ILE A 61 -7.76 1.64 1.91
N THR A 62 -8.36 0.61 2.49
CA THR A 62 -9.45 0.74 3.47
C THR A 62 -9.16 -0.12 4.69
N ILE A 63 -9.65 0.34 5.85
CA ILE A 63 -9.64 -0.45 7.08
C ILE A 63 -11.06 -0.92 7.37
N GLU A 64 -11.28 -2.23 7.26
CA GLU A 64 -12.56 -2.85 7.56
C GLU A 64 -12.52 -3.48 8.96
N GLN A 65 -13.66 -3.49 9.67
CA GLN A 65 -13.80 -4.21 10.94
C GLN A 65 -14.85 -5.30 10.80
N ASN A 66 -14.47 -6.54 11.11
CA ASN A 66 -15.37 -7.69 11.14
C ASN A 66 -15.12 -8.49 12.42
N ASN A 67 -16.14 -8.72 13.24
CA ASN A 67 -16.08 -9.51 14.48
C ASN A 67 -14.88 -9.13 15.38
N LYS A 68 -14.71 -7.83 15.64
CA LYS A 68 -13.59 -7.23 16.42
C LYS A 68 -12.20 -7.34 15.78
N LYS A 69 -12.04 -8.03 14.65
CA LYS A 69 -10.80 -8.05 13.87
C LYS A 69 -10.80 -6.90 12.87
N LYS A 70 -9.69 -6.16 12.83
CA LYS A 70 -9.44 -5.12 11.83
C LYS A 70 -8.69 -5.73 10.64
N TYR A 71 -9.06 -5.34 9.44
CA TYR A 71 -8.46 -5.78 8.19
C TYR A 71 -7.95 -4.57 7.42
N VAL A 72 -6.77 -4.71 6.84
CA VAL A 72 -6.24 -3.76 5.84
C VAL A 72 -6.53 -4.36 4.47
N LYS A 73 -7.09 -3.55 3.57
CA LYS A 73 -7.49 -3.99 2.24
C LYS A 73 -7.09 -2.97 1.19
N LEU A 74 -6.59 -3.45 0.05
CA LEU A 74 -6.36 -2.64 -1.14
C LEU A 74 -7.70 -2.33 -1.83
N THR A 75 -7.93 -1.07 -2.19
CA THR A 75 -9.13 -0.73 -2.97
C THR A 75 -8.92 -1.01 -4.46
N SER A 76 -10.00 -0.96 -5.25
CA SER A 76 -9.88 -1.00 -6.71
C SER A 76 -9.00 0.14 -7.24
N LYS A 77 -9.09 1.33 -6.64
CA LYS A 77 -8.24 2.48 -6.96
C LYS A 77 -6.77 2.22 -6.59
N GLY A 78 -6.51 1.63 -5.41
CA GLY A 78 -5.16 1.25 -4.99
C GLY A 78 -4.52 0.22 -5.92
N LEU A 79 -5.32 -0.76 -6.37
CA LEU A 79 -4.90 -1.77 -7.33
C LEU A 79 -4.56 -1.14 -8.70
N ASP A 80 -5.41 -0.26 -9.22
CA ASP A 80 -5.14 0.46 -10.48
C ASP A 80 -3.84 1.28 -10.39
N VAL A 81 -3.63 1.99 -9.28
CA VAL A 81 -2.39 2.74 -9.05
C VAL A 81 -1.18 1.81 -9.02
N TYR A 82 -1.25 0.67 -8.32
CA TYR A 82 -0.16 -0.30 -8.30
C TYR A 82 0.19 -0.80 -9.71
N ASN A 83 -0.82 -1.21 -10.48
CA ASN A 83 -0.63 -1.72 -11.84
C ASN A 83 0.01 -0.67 -12.76
N ARG A 84 -0.44 0.60 -12.69
CA ARG A 84 0.17 1.69 -13.45
C ARG A 84 1.62 1.96 -13.06
N LEU A 85 1.96 1.81 -11.77
CA LEU A 85 3.35 1.94 -11.32
C LEU A 85 4.22 0.80 -11.87
N GLU A 86 3.70 -0.43 -11.92
CA GLU A 86 4.38 -1.57 -12.56
C GLU A 86 4.55 -1.34 -14.07
N GLU A 87 3.54 -0.83 -14.77
CA GLU A 87 3.64 -0.45 -16.19
C GLU A 87 4.75 0.57 -16.42
N ILE A 88 4.78 1.65 -15.63
CA ILE A 88 5.84 2.66 -15.70
C ILE A 88 7.21 2.04 -15.43
N ASN A 89 7.31 1.16 -14.41
CA ASN A 89 8.55 0.48 -14.08
C ASN A 89 9.04 -0.40 -15.24
N ASN A 90 8.12 -1.11 -15.92
CA ASN A 90 8.44 -1.92 -17.09
C ASN A 90 8.87 -1.04 -18.27
N LEU A 91 8.20 0.10 -18.51
CA LEU A 91 8.59 1.04 -19.57
C LEU A 91 10.00 1.61 -19.37
N ILE A 92 10.39 1.86 -18.11
CA ILE A 92 11.73 2.40 -17.78
C ILE A 92 12.80 1.32 -17.83
N ASN A 93 12.49 0.09 -17.39
CA ASN A 93 13.47 -0.99 -17.26
C ASN A 93 13.48 -1.98 -18.44
N ASN A 94 12.53 -1.90 -19.36
CA ASN A 94 12.62 -2.62 -20.64
C ASN A 94 13.83 -2.07 -21.41
N LYS A 95 14.87 -2.92 -21.51
CA LYS A 95 15.94 -2.73 -22.49
C LYS A 95 15.43 -2.99 -23.90
#